data_AF-A0A0F3QGR5-F1
#
_entry.id   AF-A0A0F3QGR5-F1
#
_cell.length_a   1.000
_cell.length_b   1.000
_cell.length_c   1.000
_cell.angle_alpha   90.00
_cell.angle_beta   90.00
_cell.angle_gamma   90.00
#
_symmetry.space_group_name_H-M   'P 1'
#
loop_
_entity.id
_entity.type
_entity.pdbx_description
1 polymer ?
#
loop_
_entity_poly.entity_id
_entity_poly.type
_entity_poly.pdbx_seq_one_letter_code
_entity_poly.pdbx_strand_id
1 'polypeptide(L)'
;MEKLIGSILLIAGTCIGSGMIALPMVLAKIGLIPSIILMFIIWFLMYYTSLINLELNLQAGKGLALGRLGRYFSGRIAEIIGMVNLKILSYALLAVFIYGGSSIIQNLLSLDISIVYIGAWYAVISILVLLLYR
;
A
#
# COMPACT_ATOMS: atom_id res chain seq x y z
N MET A 1 10.65 14.98 -21.30
CA MET A 1 10.81 13.55 -21.01
C MET A 1 11.16 13.27 -19.54
N GLU A 2 12.00 14.11 -18.92
CA GLU A 2 12.35 14.04 -17.47
C GLU A 2 11.16 13.76 -16.52
N LYS A 3 10.06 14.52 -16.64
CA LYS A 3 8.88 14.36 -15.75
C LYS A 3 8.18 13.00 -15.90
N LEU A 4 8.23 12.42 -17.09
CA LEU A 4 7.58 11.14 -17.40
C LEU A 4 8.38 9.98 -16.80
N ILE A 5 9.70 10.01 -16.97
CA ILE A 5 10.63 9.04 -16.37
C ILE A 5 10.58 9.13 -14.84
N GLY A 6 10.62 10.33 -14.27
CA GLY A 6 10.51 10.52 -12.82
C GLY A 6 9.20 9.96 -12.24
N SER A 7 8.08 10.16 -12.93
CA SER A 7 6.78 9.61 -12.50
C SER A 7 6.72 8.09 -12.59
N ILE A 8 7.29 7.50 -13.64
CA ILE A 8 7.38 6.03 -13.79
C ILE A 8 8.23 5.44 -12.67
N LEU A 9 9.38 6.04 -12.37
CA LEU A 9 10.27 5.55 -11.30
C LEU A 9 9.62 5.64 -9.93
N LEU A 10 8.86 6.71 -9.64
CA LEU A 10 8.10 6.83 -8.39
C LEU A 10 7.06 5.70 -8.27
N ILE A 11 6.26 5.46 -9.31
CA ILE A 11 5.25 4.39 -9.30
C ILE A 11 5.94 3.02 -9.16
N ALA A 12 6.98 2.76 -9.95
CA ALA A 12 7.74 1.51 -9.90
C ALA A 12 8.32 1.26 -8.49
N GLY A 13 8.88 2.30 -7.85
CA GLY A 13 9.38 2.23 -6.49
C GLY A 13 8.31 1.92 -5.45
N THR A 14 7.07 2.40 -5.63
CA THR A 14 5.96 2.06 -4.73
C THR A 14 5.40 0.65 -4.97
N CYS A 15 5.54 0.11 -6.18
CA CYS A 15 5.13 -1.26 -6.49
C CYS A 15 6.14 -2.30 -5.98
N ILE A 16 7.43 -1.97 -5.97
CA ILE A 16 8.50 -2.83 -5.44
C ILE A 16 8.56 -2.63 -3.91
N GLY A 17 7.78 -3.43 -3.18
CA GLY A 17 7.71 -3.38 -1.72
C GLY A 17 7.92 -4.73 -1.03
N SER A 18 7.71 -4.77 0.29
CA SER A 18 7.76 -6.00 1.11
C SER A 18 6.82 -7.10 0.59
N GLY A 19 5.72 -6.71 -0.06
CA GLY A 19 4.79 -7.64 -0.72
C GLY A 19 5.47 -8.54 -1.76
N MET A 20 6.50 -8.05 -2.46
CA MET A 20 7.24 -8.85 -3.45
C MET A 20 8.02 -10.00 -2.81
N ILE A 21 8.49 -9.84 -1.56
CA ILE A 21 9.19 -10.89 -0.81
C ILE A 21 8.18 -11.90 -0.23
N ALA A 22 7.00 -11.43 0.16
CA ALA A 22 5.92 -12.28 0.69
C ALA A 22 5.22 -13.11 -0.40
N LEU A 23 5.13 -12.60 -1.63
CA LEU A 23 4.42 -13.25 -2.73
C LEU A 23 4.93 -14.68 -3.03
N PRO A 24 6.24 -14.93 -3.19
CA PRO A 24 6.76 -16.30 -3.38
C PRO A 24 6.38 -17.24 -2.25
N MET A 25 6.40 -16.78 -1.00
CA MET A 25 6.07 -17.60 0.18
C MET A 25 4.61 -18.06 0.17
N VAL A 26 3.69 -17.21 -0.28
CA VAL A 26 2.26 -17.54 -0.39
C VAL A 26 1.99 -18.40 -1.63
N LEU A 27 2.57 -18.03 -2.78
CA LEU A 27 2.38 -18.72 -4.06
C LEU A 27 3.01 -20.11 -4.09
N ALA A 28 4.10 -20.34 -3.35
CA ALA A 28 4.73 -21.66 -3.20
C ALA A 28 3.76 -22.74 -2.71
N LYS A 29 2.73 -22.37 -1.94
CA LYS A 29 1.71 -23.30 -1.43
C LYS A 29 0.68 -23.72 -2.49
N ILE A 30 0.49 -22.90 -3.52
CA ILE A 30 -0.52 -23.09 -4.58
C ILE A 30 0.11 -23.83 -5.78
N GLY A 31 1.40 -23.63 -6.02
CA GLY A 31 2.15 -24.22 -7.14
C GLY A 31 2.41 -23.22 -8.27
N LEU A 32 3.37 -23.52 -9.15
CA LEU A 32 3.91 -22.56 -10.12
C LEU A 32 2.89 -22.14 -11.20
N ILE A 33 2.28 -23.12 -11.87
CA ILE A 33 1.31 -22.87 -12.96
C ILE A 33 0.10 -22.02 -12.50
N PRO A 34 -0.63 -22.39 -11.42
CA PRO A 34 -1.75 -21.58 -10.94
C PRO A 34 -1.31 -20.21 -10.45
N SER A 35 -0.11 -20.08 -9.88
CA SER A 35 0.44 -18.79 -9.43
C SER A 35 0.69 -17.82 -10.58
N ILE A 36 1.24 -18.30 -11.70
CA ILE A 36 1.48 -17.47 -12.89
C ILE A 36 0.16 -16.92 -13.44
N ILE A 37 -0.85 -17.79 -13.58
CA ILE A 37 -2.18 -17.39 -14.07
C ILE A 37 -2.79 -16.34 -13.14
N LEU A 38 -2.74 -16.57 -11.83
CA LEU A 38 -3.27 -15.65 -10.83
C LEU A 38 -2.55 -14.29 -10.86
N MET A 39 -1.23 -14.27 -11.03
CA MET A 39 -0.46 -13.04 -11.19
C MET A 39 -0.87 -12.26 -12.44
N PHE A 40 -1.08 -12.93 -13.58
CA PHE A 40 -1.55 -12.27 -14.80
C PHE A 40 -2.93 -11.64 -14.63
N ILE A 41 -3.86 -12.32 -13.96
CA ILE A 41 -5.21 -11.81 -13.69
C ILE A 41 -5.15 -10.56 -12.79
N ILE A 42 -4.40 -10.63 -11.69
CA ILE A 42 -4.26 -9.51 -10.76
C ILE A 42 -3.56 -8.33 -11.45
N TRP A 43 -2.53 -8.59 -12.25
CA TRP A 43 -1.86 -7.56 -13.03
C TRP A 43 -2.82 -6.84 -13.98
N PHE A 44 -3.65 -7.59 -14.72
CA PHE A 44 -4.65 -7.00 -15.62
C PHE A 44 -5.68 -6.17 -14.87
N LEU A 45 -6.18 -6.66 -13.74
CA LEU A 45 -7.14 -5.93 -12.89
C LEU A 45 -6.52 -4.62 -12.36
N MET A 46 -5.28 -4.67 -11.87
CA MET A 46 -4.57 -3.49 -11.37
C MET A 46 -4.31 -2.48 -12.50
N TYR A 47 -3.91 -2.94 -13.68
CA TYR A 47 -3.72 -2.09 -14.85
C TYR A 47 -5.02 -1.38 -15.25
N TYR A 48 -6.13 -2.13 -15.34
CA TYR A 48 -7.44 -1.58 -15.68
C TYR A 48 -7.93 -0.54 -14.67
N THR A 49 -7.81 -0.82 -13.36
CA THR A 49 -8.19 0.15 -12.32
C THR A 49 -7.33 1.42 -12.35
N SER A 50 -6.04 1.32 -12.70
CA SER A 50 -5.17 2.48 -12.89
C SER A 50 -5.60 3.35 -14.06
N LEU A 51 -6.06 2.75 -15.18
CA LEU A 51 -6.58 3.50 -16.31
C LEU A 51 -7.85 4.28 -15.96
N ILE A 52 -8.77 3.66 -15.21
CA ILE A 52 -9.97 4.35 -14.71
C ILE A 52 -9.58 5.52 -13.81
N ASN A 53 -8.63 5.32 -12.89
CA ASN A 53 -8.17 6.39 -12.02
C ASN A 53 -7.56 7.56 -12.80
N LEU A 54 -6.80 7.26 -13.85
CA LEU A 54 -6.23 8.25 -14.75
C LEU A 54 -7.33 9.03 -15.48
N GLU A 55 -8.33 8.35 -16.03
CA GLU A 55 -9.44 8.97 -16.73
C GLU A 55 -10.25 9.91 -15.82
N LEU A 56 -10.55 9.47 -14.59
CA LEU A 56 -11.24 10.30 -13.60
C LEU A 56 -10.43 11.56 -13.23
N ASN A 57 -9.10 11.43 -13.11
CA ASN A 57 -8.24 12.59 -12.88
C ASN A 57 -8.22 13.56 -14.06
N LEU A 58 -8.22 13.05 -15.29
CA LEU A 58 -8.29 13.88 -16.50
C LEU A 58 -9.63 14.62 -16.59
N GLN A 59 -10.75 13.95 -16.31
CA GLN A 59 -12.08 14.55 -16.30
C GLN A 59 -12.25 15.60 -15.18
N ALA A 60 -11.60 15.42 -14.03
CA ALA A 60 -11.60 16.43 -12.96
C ALA A 60 -10.74 17.67 -13.28
N GLY A 61 -9.88 17.61 -14.29
CA GLY A 61 -8.97 18.69 -14.70
C GLY A 61 -7.92 19.08 -13.66
N LYS A 62 -7.83 18.35 -12.54
CA LYS A 62 -6.91 18.58 -11.42
C LYS A 62 -6.45 17.21 -10.89
N GLY A 63 -5.14 17.09 -10.61
CA GLY A 63 -4.59 15.91 -9.94
C GLY A 63 -5.09 15.83 -8.49
N LEU A 64 -6.19 15.10 -8.28
CA LEU A 64 -6.85 14.98 -6.99
C LEU A 64 -6.56 13.60 -6.38
N ALA A 65 -6.50 13.55 -5.06
CA ALA A 65 -6.39 12.28 -4.34
C ALA A 65 -7.66 11.44 -4.54
N LEU A 66 -7.56 10.11 -4.44
CA LEU A 66 -8.66 9.17 -4.64
C LEU A 66 -9.94 9.55 -3.86
N GLY A 67 -9.80 9.96 -2.59
CA GLY A 67 -10.93 10.44 -1.80
C GLY A 67 -11.57 11.72 -2.36
N ARG A 68 -10.76 12.69 -2.80
CA ARG A 68 -11.27 13.93 -3.39
C ARG A 68 -11.89 13.72 -4.78
N LEU A 69 -11.39 12.74 -5.55
CA LEU A 69 -12.04 12.27 -6.78
C LEU A 69 -13.42 11.69 -6.49
N GLY A 70 -13.53 10.87 -5.44
CA GLY A 70 -14.81 10.36 -4.94
C GLY A 70 -15.79 11.48 -4.63
N ARG A 71 -15.33 12.57 -4.00
CA ARG A 71 -16.16 13.77 -3.75
C ARG A 71 -16.68 14.40 -5.03
N TYR A 72 -15.81 14.54 -6.03
CA TYR A 72 -16.12 15.25 -7.27
C TYR A 72 -17.14 14.50 -8.13
N PHE A 73 -17.04 13.17 -8.21
CA PHE A 73 -17.92 12.36 -9.07
C PHE A 73 -19.11 11.72 -8.35
N SER A 74 -18.93 11.27 -7.10
CA SER A 74 -19.91 10.42 -6.39
C SER A 74 -20.40 11.04 -5.06
N GLY A 75 -19.83 12.17 -4.66
CA GLY A 75 -20.26 12.94 -3.49
C GLY A 75 -19.51 12.59 -2.19
N ARG A 76 -19.99 13.15 -1.08
CA ARG A 76 -19.27 13.18 0.21
C ARG A 76 -19.10 11.81 0.87
N ILE A 77 -20.01 10.88 0.61
CA ILE A 77 -19.93 9.51 1.15
C ILE A 77 -18.76 8.76 0.51
N ALA A 78 -18.62 8.84 -0.82
CA ALA A 78 -17.51 8.24 -1.55
C ALA A 78 -16.15 8.84 -1.15
N GLU A 79 -16.11 10.14 -0.85
CA GLU A 79 -14.92 10.80 -0.29
C GLU A 79 -14.46 10.16 1.02
N ILE A 80 -15.38 9.97 1.96
CA ILE A 80 -15.06 9.41 3.27
C ILE A 80 -14.59 7.96 3.12
N ILE A 81 -15.30 7.13 2.35
CA ILE A 81 -14.93 5.73 2.13
C ILE A 81 -13.53 5.65 1.50
N GLY A 82 -13.27 6.43 0.45
CA GLY A 82 -11.97 6.46 -0.22
C GLY A 82 -10.84 6.92 0.70
N MET A 83 -11.05 8.00 1.46
CA MET A 83 -10.07 8.52 2.43
C MET A 83 -9.78 7.52 3.56
N VAL A 84 -10.83 6.92 4.14
CA VAL A 84 -10.70 5.97 5.23
C VAL A 84 -9.98 4.71 4.76
N ASN A 85 -10.34 4.17 3.61
CA ASN A 85 -9.70 2.98 3.06
C ASN A 85 -8.20 3.20 2.79
N LEU A 86 -7.85 4.32 2.15
CA LEU A 86 -6.47 4.63 1.81
C LEU A 86 -5.62 4.85 3.07
N LYS A 87 -6.18 5.52 4.09
CA LYS A 87 -5.54 5.65 5.41
C LYS A 87 -5.32 4.29 6.07
N ILE A 88 -6.37 3.47 6.21
CA ILE A 88 -6.27 2.12 6.82
C ILE A 88 -5.23 1.26 6.12
N LEU A 89 -5.21 1.26 4.78
CA LEU A 89 -4.24 0.52 3.98
C LEU A 89 -2.81 0.97 4.28
N SER A 90 -2.53 2.28 4.31
CA SER A 90 -1.21 2.81 4.64
C SER A 90 -0.76 2.40 6.05
N TYR A 91 -1.67 2.36 7.03
CA TYR A 91 -1.34 1.89 8.39
C TYR A 91 -1.04 0.40 8.43
N ALA A 92 -1.84 -0.42 7.74
CA ALA A 92 -1.59 -1.86 7.68
C ALA A 92 -0.20 -2.14 7.11
N LEU A 93 0.21 -1.41 6.06
CA LEU A 93 1.55 -1.49 5.50
C LEU A 93 2.62 -1.07 6.52
N LEU A 94 2.44 0.07 7.19
CA LEU A 94 3.39 0.57 8.18
C LEU A 94 3.57 -0.42 9.35
N ALA A 95 2.47 -1.02 9.83
CA ALA A 95 2.51 -2.05 10.86
C ALA A 95 3.29 -3.30 10.41
N VAL A 96 3.06 -3.76 9.18
CA VAL A 96 3.82 -4.88 8.59
C VAL A 96 5.30 -4.53 8.44
N PHE A 97 5.65 -3.31 8.05
CA PHE A 97 7.05 -2.87 7.95
C PHE A 97 7.74 -2.79 9.32
N ILE A 98 7.09 -2.28 10.35
CA ILE A 98 7.64 -2.27 11.71
C ILE A 98 7.82 -3.71 12.21
N TYR A 99 6.79 -4.55 12.06
CA TYR A 99 6.86 -5.94 12.48
C TYR A 99 7.99 -6.70 11.75
N GLY A 100 8.01 -6.63 10.42
CA GLY A 100 9.02 -7.27 9.58
C GLY A 100 10.44 -6.73 9.83
N GLY A 101 10.59 -5.43 10.03
CA GLY A 101 11.90 -4.84 10.36
C GLY A 101 12.38 -5.23 11.76
N SER A 102 11.48 -5.24 12.74
CA SER A 102 11.81 -5.57 14.13
C SER A 102 12.27 -7.02 14.31
N SER A 103 11.73 -7.96 13.52
CA SER A 103 12.14 -9.38 13.58
C SER A 103 13.53 -9.60 12.96
N ILE A 104 13.85 -8.88 11.88
CA ILE A 104 15.18 -8.92 11.26
C ILE A 104 16.24 -8.36 12.23
N ILE A 105 15.95 -7.23 12.88
CA ILE A 105 16.86 -6.60 13.85
C ILE A 105 17.09 -7.50 15.07
N GLN A 106 16.03 -8.14 15.59
CA GLN A 106 16.16 -9.11 16.70
C GLN A 106 17.07 -10.28 16.34
N ASN A 107 16.89 -10.86 15.16
CA ASN A 107 17.73 -11.96 14.68
C ASN A 107 19.20 -11.52 14.51
N LEU A 108 19.45 -10.29 14.05
CA LEU A 108 20.80 -9.79 13.82
C LEU A 108 21.56 -9.47 15.12
N LEU A 109 20.87 -8.97 16.15
CA LEU A 109 21.50 -8.58 17.42
C LEU A 109 21.51 -9.69 18.48
N SER A 110 20.87 -10.85 18.20
CA SER A 110 20.76 -11.97 19.14
C SER A 110 20.24 -11.56 20.53
N LEU A 111 19.43 -10.50 20.59
CA LEU A 111 18.84 -10.01 21.83
C LEU A 111 17.49 -10.70 22.04
N ASP A 112 17.38 -11.49 23.12
CA ASP A 112 16.12 -12.07 23.65
C ASP A 112 15.19 -11.00 24.29
N ILE A 113 15.28 -9.75 23.83
CA ILE A 113 14.47 -8.66 24.36
C ILE A 113 13.18 -8.58 23.54
N SER A 114 12.06 -8.47 24.26
CA SER A 114 10.68 -8.28 23.79
C SER A 114 10.46 -6.97 22.96
N ILE A 115 11.32 -6.69 21.99
CA ILE A 115 11.29 -5.55 21.05
C ILE A 115 9.98 -5.55 20.25
N VAL A 116 9.36 -6.72 20.05
CA VAL A 116 8.05 -6.88 19.41
C VAL A 116 6.95 -6.10 20.15
N TYR A 117 6.95 -6.12 21.49
CA TYR A 117 5.94 -5.40 22.29
C TYR A 117 6.12 -3.89 22.20
N ILE A 118 7.37 -3.42 22.19
CA ILE A 118 7.68 -1.98 22.04
C ILE A 118 7.28 -1.50 20.63
N GLY A 119 7.60 -2.26 19.59
CA GLY A 119 7.20 -1.96 18.21
C GLY A 119 5.67 -1.92 18.02
N ALA A 120 4.93 -2.79 18.70
CA ALA A 120 3.47 -2.77 18.69
C ALA A 120 2.90 -1.48 19.31
N TRP A 121 3.45 -1.01 20.44
CA TRP A 121 3.04 0.26 21.05
C TRP A 121 3.39 1.47 20.18
N TYR A 122 4.54 1.48 19.51
CA TYR A 122 4.88 2.54 18.53
C TYR A 122 3.91 2.55 17.34
N ALA A 123 3.50 1.39 16.82
CA ALA A 123 2.51 1.29 15.76
C ALA A 123 1.15 1.85 16.21
N VAL A 124 0.70 1.51 17.44
CA VAL A 124 -0.55 2.03 18.04
C VAL A 124 -0.49 3.55 18.27
N ILE A 125 0.63 4.07 18.76
CA ILE A 125 0.84 5.52 18.94
C ILE A 125 0.83 6.24 17.58
N SER A 126 1.46 5.65 16.54
CA SER A 126 1.42 6.20 15.18
C SER A 126 0.00 6.22 14.58
N ILE A 127 -0.82 5.21 14.87
CA ILE A 127 -2.24 5.13 14.49
C ILE A 127 -3.03 6.27 15.13
N LEU A 128 -2.82 6.55 16.42
CA LEU A 128 -3.51 7.60 17.16
C LEU A 128 -3.13 9.01 16.67
N VAL A 129 -1.84 9.28 16.49
CA VAL A 129 -1.33 10.61 16.08
C VAL A 129 -1.83 11.00 14.68
N LEU A 130 -1.92 10.03 13.78
CA LEU A 130 -2.15 10.26 12.35
C LEU A 130 -3.65 10.16 11.99
N LEU A 131 -4.49 9.59 12.87
CA LEU A 131 -5.96 9.78 12.91
C LEU A 131 -6.35 11.16 13.46
N LEU A 132 -5.56 11.73 14.40
CA LEU A 132 -5.76 13.06 14.97
C LEU A 132 -5.33 14.19 14.03
N TYR A 133 -4.35 13.96 13.17
CA TYR A 133 -3.93 14.93 12.16
C TYR A 133 -4.90 14.90 10.96
N ARG A 134 -5.79 15.88 10.92
CA ARG A 134 -6.85 16.04 9.92
C ARG A 134 -6.30 16.54 8.58
#